data_AF-A0A0P4R0U9-F1
#
_entry.id   AF-A0A0P4R0U9-F1
#
_cell.length_a   1.000
_cell.length_b   1.000
_cell.length_c   1.000
_cell.angle_alpha   90.00
_cell.angle_beta   90.00
_cell.angle_gamma   90.00
#
_symmetry.space_group_name_H-M   'P 1'
#
loop_
_entity.id
_entity.type
_entity.pdbx_description
1 polymer ?
#
loop_
_entity_poly.entity_id
_entity_poly.type
_entity_poly.pdbx_seq_one_letter_code
_entity_poly.pdbx_strand_id
1 'polypeptide(L)'
;MGAEERDGGRERSRANGASALRRGAVDRPRVRLDQPRAPRRTFLPEYDPEAFGRLSEKIARFLGTGRFIVWMTFTIIVWVIWNTTAPSWLRFDQYPFIFLTLALSLQASYAAPLILLAQNRQDDRDRVTHEQDRKQNERSIADTEYLTREIAALRLGLGEVATRDWIRSELQDTLRDLELREPADAESDERDR
;
A
#
# COMPACT_ATOMS: atom_id res chain seq x y z
N MET A 1 -38.85 18.47 -87.49
CA MET A 1 -38.66 19.40 -86.37
C MET A 1 -37.95 18.62 -85.27
N GLY A 2 -36.63 18.81 -85.13
CA GLY A 2 -35.71 18.18 -84.16
C GLY A 2 -35.45 16.68 -84.40
N ALA A 3 -34.34 16.17 -84.96
CA ALA A 3 -32.92 16.36 -84.60
C ALA A 3 -32.72 15.96 -83.11
N GLU A 4 -31.89 15.01 -82.70
CA GLU A 4 -30.62 14.53 -83.24
C GLU A 4 -30.16 13.34 -82.37
N GLU A 5 -29.36 12.44 -82.96
CA GLU A 5 -28.12 11.88 -82.35
C GLU A 5 -28.24 10.85 -81.21
N ARG A 6 -27.40 9.81 -81.10
CA ARG A 6 -26.15 9.46 -81.77
C ARG A 6 -25.82 8.00 -81.51
N ASP A 7 -25.29 7.38 -82.55
CA ASP A 7 -24.34 6.27 -82.48
C ASP A 7 -23.15 6.61 -81.55
N GLY A 8 -22.65 5.62 -80.83
CA GLY A 8 -21.65 5.78 -79.78
C GLY A 8 -20.98 4.44 -79.47
N GLY A 9 -20.19 3.99 -80.43
CA GLY A 9 -19.52 2.71 -80.42
C GLY A 9 -18.61 2.43 -79.22
N ARG A 10 -18.50 1.12 -78.97
CA ARG A 10 -17.29 0.36 -78.64
C ARG A 10 -16.40 0.93 -77.54
N GLU A 11 -16.33 0.21 -76.42
CA GLU A 11 -15.05 -0.09 -75.79
C GLU A 11 -15.11 -1.34 -74.90
N ARG A 12 -14.20 -2.28 -75.21
CA ARG A 12 -13.51 -3.20 -74.26
C ARG A 12 -14.41 -4.28 -73.65
N SER A 13 -14.52 -5.48 -74.23
CA SER A 13 -13.48 -6.52 -74.23
C SER A 13 -12.66 -6.60 -72.94
N ARG A 14 -12.78 -7.77 -72.28
CA ARG A 14 -11.94 -8.37 -71.21
C ARG A 14 -12.37 -8.11 -69.76
N ALA A 15 -12.98 -9.15 -69.18
CA ALA A 15 -12.57 -9.86 -67.96
C ALA A 15 -13.82 -10.61 -67.45
N ASN A 16 -14.10 -11.82 -67.92
CA ASN A 16 -13.51 -13.06 -67.40
C ASN A 16 -13.57 -13.19 -65.88
N GLY A 17 -14.40 -14.13 -65.41
CA GLY A 17 -14.18 -14.92 -64.21
C GLY A 17 -14.08 -14.19 -62.87
N ALA A 18 -15.22 -13.90 -62.23
CA ALA A 18 -15.25 -13.61 -60.79
C ALA A 18 -16.59 -14.01 -60.14
N SER A 19 -17.09 -15.21 -60.42
CA SER A 19 -18.35 -15.71 -59.85
C SER A 19 -18.19 -17.07 -59.14
N ALA A 20 -17.04 -17.31 -58.50
CA ALA A 20 -16.83 -18.55 -57.75
C ALA A 20 -15.81 -18.47 -56.61
N LEU A 21 -15.81 -17.43 -55.75
CA LEU A 21 -15.10 -17.46 -54.46
C LEU A 21 -15.85 -16.66 -53.39
N ARG A 22 -17.04 -17.15 -53.00
CA ARG A 22 -17.69 -16.72 -51.74
C ARG A 22 -17.96 -17.95 -50.88
N ARG A 23 -16.89 -18.65 -50.50
CA ARG A 23 -16.92 -19.77 -49.55
C ARG A 23 -15.79 -19.58 -48.55
N GLY A 24 -16.14 -19.39 -47.28
CA GLY A 24 -15.20 -19.50 -46.16
C GLY A 24 -14.49 -18.21 -45.74
N ALA A 25 -15.24 -17.13 -45.49
CA ALA A 25 -14.75 -16.16 -44.51
C ALA A 25 -14.84 -16.84 -43.14
N VAL A 26 -13.73 -17.40 -42.68
CA VAL A 26 -13.58 -17.98 -41.35
C VAL A 26 -13.87 -16.85 -40.36
N ASP A 27 -15.02 -16.93 -39.69
CA ASP A 27 -15.36 -16.10 -38.55
C ASP A 27 -14.35 -16.43 -37.44
N ARG A 28 -13.24 -15.67 -37.39
CA ARG A 28 -12.26 -15.79 -36.33
C ARG A 28 -12.91 -15.15 -35.09
N PRO A 29 -13.20 -15.91 -34.03
CA PRO A 29 -13.82 -15.35 -32.84
C PRO A 29 -12.88 -14.27 -32.30
N ARG A 30 -13.35 -13.01 -32.34
CA ARG A 30 -12.64 -11.89 -31.74
C ARG A 30 -12.55 -12.16 -30.24
N VAL A 31 -11.37 -12.53 -29.77
CA VAL A 31 -11.08 -12.71 -28.35
C VAL A 31 -11.27 -11.35 -27.69
N ARG A 32 -12.42 -11.16 -27.01
CA ARG A 32 -12.66 -9.99 -26.17
C ARG A 32 -11.67 -10.02 -25.02
N LEU A 33 -10.72 -9.09 -25.03
CA LEU A 33 -9.72 -8.84 -23.98
C LEU A 33 -10.31 -8.26 -22.68
N ASP A 34 -11.63 -8.09 -22.64
CA ASP A 34 -12.37 -7.38 -21.59
C ASP A 34 -13.00 -8.33 -20.55
N GLN A 35 -12.71 -9.64 -20.64
CA GLN A 35 -13.10 -10.60 -19.62
C GLN A 35 -11.87 -11.04 -18.84
N PRO A 36 -11.82 -10.84 -17.51
CA PRO A 36 -10.75 -11.40 -16.70
C PRO A 36 -10.76 -12.91 -16.89
N ARG A 37 -9.65 -13.40 -17.42
CA ARG A 37 -9.43 -14.81 -17.73
C ARG A 37 -9.64 -15.61 -16.44
N ALA A 38 -10.70 -16.41 -16.37
CA ALA A 38 -10.95 -17.27 -15.22
C ALA A 38 -9.69 -18.10 -14.94
N PRO A 39 -9.22 -18.17 -13.67
CA PRO A 39 -7.97 -18.81 -13.34
C PRO A 39 -8.06 -20.27 -13.76
N ARG A 40 -7.18 -20.65 -14.68
CA ARG A 40 -6.97 -22.03 -15.10
C ARG A 40 -6.67 -22.80 -13.81
N ARG A 41 -7.55 -23.73 -13.39
CA ARG A 41 -7.30 -24.66 -12.28
C ARG A 41 -6.03 -25.44 -12.62
N THR A 42 -4.90 -24.89 -12.19
CA THR A 42 -3.61 -25.53 -12.29
C THR A 42 -3.54 -26.39 -11.04
N PHE A 43 -3.30 -27.69 -11.21
CA PHE A 43 -3.04 -28.62 -10.11
C PHE A 43 -1.65 -28.36 -9.52
N LEU A 44 -1.33 -27.11 -9.19
CA LEU A 44 -0.23 -26.80 -8.30
C LEU A 44 -0.72 -27.20 -6.90
N PRO A 45 0.08 -27.92 -6.10
CA PRO A 45 -0.15 -28.01 -4.67
C PRO A 45 -0.30 -26.57 -4.17
N GLU A 46 -1.50 -26.22 -3.72
CA GLU A 46 -1.78 -24.92 -3.11
C GLU A 46 -0.95 -24.89 -1.83
N TYR A 47 0.26 -24.31 -1.92
CA TYR A 47 1.09 -24.07 -0.76
C TYR A 47 0.35 -23.04 0.08
N ASP A 48 -0.43 -23.51 1.06
CA ASP A 48 -1.26 -22.68 1.92
C ASP A 48 -0.38 -21.69 2.68
N PRO A 49 -0.33 -20.42 2.23
CA PRO A 49 0.55 -19.43 2.80
C PRO A 49 0.07 -19.01 4.20
N GLU A 50 -1.16 -19.35 4.60
CA GLU A 50 -1.74 -19.01 5.89
C GLU A 50 -1.31 -20.01 6.97
N ALA A 51 -1.21 -21.30 6.62
CA ALA A 51 -0.64 -22.32 7.51
C ALA A 51 0.84 -22.06 7.82
N PHE A 52 1.62 -21.73 6.78
CA PHE A 52 3.03 -21.39 6.95
C PHE A 52 3.21 -20.07 7.71
N GLY A 53 2.39 -19.05 7.43
CA GLY A 53 2.43 -17.77 8.16
C GLY A 53 2.22 -17.94 9.67
N ARG A 54 1.25 -18.77 10.07
CA ARG A 54 0.99 -19.10 11.49
C ARG A 54 2.13 -19.89 12.14
N LEU A 55 2.76 -20.80 11.40
CA LEU A 55 3.92 -21.55 11.88
C LEU A 55 5.12 -20.62 12.06
N SER A 56 5.42 -19.76 11.08
CA SER A 56 6.50 -18.78 11.14
C SER A 56 6.32 -17.81 12.31
N GLU A 57 5.10 -17.33 12.58
CA GLU A 57 4.84 -16.44 13.72
C GLU A 57 5.09 -17.13 15.07
N LYS A 58 4.74 -18.41 15.20
CA LYS A 58 5.06 -19.20 16.41
C LYS A 58 6.57 -19.41 16.55
N ILE A 59 7.26 -19.76 15.46
CA ILE A 59 8.71 -19.95 15.46
C ILE A 59 9.42 -18.63 15.78
N ALA A 60 8.99 -17.50 15.21
CA ALA A 60 9.57 -16.19 15.47
C ALA A 60 9.43 -15.79 16.95
N ARG A 61 8.26 -15.97 17.56
CA ARG A 61 8.07 -15.74 19.01
C ARG A 61 8.92 -16.69 19.86
N PHE A 62 9.10 -17.92 19.41
CA PHE A 62 9.87 -18.94 20.13
C PHE A 62 11.38 -18.69 20.06
N LEU A 63 11.92 -18.39 18.87
CA LEU A 63 13.35 -18.08 18.64
C LEU A 63 13.76 -16.71 19.19
N GLY A 64 12.86 -15.72 19.16
CA GLY A 64 13.12 -14.38 19.71
C GLY A 64 13.17 -14.33 21.24
N THR A 65 12.72 -15.39 21.92
CA THR A 65 12.76 -15.47 23.38
C THR A 65 14.01 -16.23 23.83
N GLY A 66 14.81 -15.68 24.76
CA GLY A 66 16.02 -16.33 25.30
C GLY A 66 15.81 -17.73 25.92
N ARG A 67 14.55 -18.15 26.12
CA ARG A 67 14.14 -19.49 26.56
C ARG A 67 14.59 -20.60 25.60
N PHE A 68 14.68 -20.36 24.29
CA PHE A 68 15.14 -21.38 23.33
C PHE A 68 16.60 -21.76 23.61
N ILE A 69 17.46 -20.76 23.83
CA ILE A 69 18.88 -20.96 24.11
C ILE A 69 19.05 -21.75 25.40
N VAL A 70 18.29 -21.41 26.45
CA VAL A 70 18.32 -22.14 27.73
C VAL A 70 17.98 -23.62 27.56
N TRP A 71 16.89 -23.94 26.84
CA TRP A 71 16.50 -25.33 26.57
C TRP A 71 17.53 -26.09 25.71
N MET A 72 18.11 -25.44 24.70
CA MET A 72 19.17 -26.02 23.86
C MET A 72 20.42 -26.34 24.68
N THR A 73 20.90 -25.39 25.48
CA THR A 73 22.05 -25.59 26.36
C THR A 73 21.79 -26.69 27.38
N PHE A 74 20.60 -26.71 27.99
CA PHE A 74 20.21 -27.77 28.91
C PHE A 74 20.24 -29.16 28.24
N THR A 75 19.71 -29.28 27.03
CA THR A 75 19.69 -30.55 26.29
C THR A 75 21.10 -31.05 25.99
N ILE A 76 22.01 -30.16 25.57
CA ILE A 76 23.42 -30.49 25.34
C ILE A 76 24.10 -30.95 26.63
N ILE A 77 23.89 -30.23 27.73
CA ILE A 77 24.45 -30.59 29.05
C ILE A 77 23.96 -31.97 29.49
N VAL A 78 22.65 -32.22 29.40
CA VAL A 78 22.06 -33.53 29.75
C VAL A 78 22.66 -34.65 28.89
N TRP A 79 22.83 -34.43 27.59
CA TRP A 79 23.44 -35.40 26.67
C TRP A 79 24.89 -35.74 27.05
N VAL A 80 25.69 -34.71 27.34
CA VAL A 80 27.09 -34.87 27.75
C VAL A 80 27.18 -35.58 29.09
N ILE A 81 26.38 -35.17 30.08
CA ILE A 81 26.34 -35.82 31.40
C ILE A 81 25.96 -37.29 31.23
N TRP A 82 24.86 -37.58 30.52
CA TRP A 82 24.40 -38.94 30.28
C TRP A 82 25.50 -39.81 29.67
N ASN A 83 26.14 -39.36 28.58
CA ASN A 83 27.19 -40.14 27.92
C ASN A 83 28.50 -40.24 28.71
N THR A 84 28.74 -39.32 29.65
CA THR A 84 29.93 -39.35 30.52
C THR A 84 29.73 -40.25 31.73
N THR A 85 28.57 -40.16 32.40
CA THR A 85 28.28 -40.90 33.64
C THR A 85 27.64 -42.25 33.39
N ALA A 86 27.11 -42.53 32.19
CA ALA A 86 26.56 -43.83 31.87
C ALA A 86 27.64 -44.93 31.91
N PRO A 87 27.31 -46.14 32.40
CA PRO A 87 28.24 -47.25 32.37
C PRO A 87 28.54 -47.66 30.92
N SER A 88 29.69 -48.28 30.68
CA SER A 88 30.26 -48.52 29.34
C SER A 88 29.31 -49.23 28.34
N TRP A 89 28.38 -50.03 28.83
CA TRP A 89 27.34 -50.70 28.04
C TRP A 89 26.17 -49.83 27.55
N LEU A 90 25.99 -48.63 28.09
CA LEU A 90 24.88 -47.69 27.80
C LEU A 90 25.39 -46.36 27.22
N ARG A 91 26.71 -46.19 27.08
CA ARG A 91 27.30 -45.03 26.41
C ARG A 91 27.07 -45.17 24.91
N PHE A 92 26.06 -44.48 24.41
CA PHE A 92 25.76 -44.42 22.99
C PHE A 92 26.77 -43.56 22.21
N ASP A 93 27.33 -42.52 22.86
CA ASP A 93 28.15 -41.50 22.21
C ASP A 93 29.38 -41.18 23.08
N GLN A 94 30.46 -41.97 22.95
CA GLN A 94 31.72 -41.73 23.65
C GLN A 94 32.48 -40.54 23.06
N TYR A 95 33.37 -39.92 23.85
CA TYR A 95 34.25 -38.84 23.38
C TYR A 95 34.95 -39.27 22.07
N PRO A 96 34.81 -38.54 20.95
CA PRO A 96 34.50 -37.10 20.84
C PRO A 96 33.04 -36.71 20.50
N PHE A 97 32.04 -37.49 20.91
CA PHE A 97 30.60 -37.19 20.71
C PHE A 97 30.19 -37.03 19.22
N ILE A 98 30.42 -38.07 18.41
CA ILE A 98 30.10 -38.07 16.98
C ILE A 98 28.61 -37.82 16.74
N PHE A 99 27.73 -38.45 17.53
CA PHE A 99 26.29 -38.33 17.29
C PHE A 99 25.78 -36.92 17.60
N LEU A 100 26.24 -36.32 18.70
CA LEU A 100 25.93 -34.93 19.03
C LEU A 100 26.40 -34.00 17.89
N THR A 101 27.62 -34.21 17.38
CA THR A 101 28.20 -33.39 16.32
C THR A 101 27.42 -33.51 15.01
N LEU A 102 27.05 -34.73 14.62
CA LEU A 102 26.23 -34.99 13.43
C LEU A 102 24.85 -34.35 13.57
N ALA A 103 24.21 -34.47 14.74
CA ALA A 103 22.92 -33.88 15.01
C ALA A 103 22.97 -32.34 14.92
N LEU A 104 23.98 -31.70 15.51
CA LEU A 104 24.15 -30.25 15.45
C LEU A 104 24.44 -29.76 14.03
N SER A 105 25.23 -30.52 13.27
CA SER A 105 25.54 -30.20 11.86
C SER A 105 24.29 -30.31 10.98
N LEU A 106 23.48 -31.35 11.18
CA LEU A 106 22.19 -31.50 10.51
C LEU A 106 21.21 -30.37 10.90
N GLN A 107 21.16 -30.04 12.19
CA GLN A 107 20.32 -28.96 12.70
C GLN A 107 20.66 -27.64 12.01
N ALA A 108 21.94 -27.28 11.91
CA ALA A 108 22.36 -26.06 11.23
C ALA A 108 21.98 -26.06 9.75
N SER A 109 22.16 -27.20 9.07
CA SER A 109 21.82 -27.37 7.65
C SER A 109 20.33 -27.20 7.36
N TYR A 110 19.45 -27.71 8.22
CA TYR A 110 18.00 -27.57 8.06
C TYR A 110 17.46 -26.24 8.60
N ALA A 111 18.15 -25.61 9.56
CA ALA A 111 17.77 -24.30 10.07
C ALA A 111 17.91 -23.22 8.99
N ALA A 112 18.97 -23.23 8.18
CA ALA A 112 19.21 -22.24 7.13
C ALA A 112 18.02 -22.05 6.16
N PRO A 113 17.47 -23.09 5.50
CA PRO A 113 16.32 -22.92 4.62
C PRO A 113 15.05 -22.50 5.36
N LEU A 114 14.82 -23.00 6.58
CA LEU A 114 13.67 -22.57 7.39
C LEU A 114 13.73 -21.08 7.75
N ILE A 115 14.93 -20.60 8.09
CA ILE A 115 15.19 -19.19 8.39
C ILE A 115 14.99 -18.35 7.12
N LEU A 116 15.51 -18.80 5.97
CA LEU A 116 15.33 -18.10 4.69
C LEU A 116 13.85 -17.97 4.30
N LEU A 117 13.04 -19.01 4.50
CA LEU A 117 11.60 -18.93 4.24
C LEU A 117 10.87 -18.00 5.24
N ALA A 118 11.31 -17.99 6.50
CA ALA A 118 10.76 -17.05 7.50
C ALA A 118 11.13 -15.60 7.17
N GLN A 119 12.35 -15.37 6.68
CA GLN A 119 12.87 -14.05 6.28
C GLN A 119 12.14 -13.52 5.03
N ASN A 120 11.99 -14.31 3.97
CA ASN A 120 11.26 -13.89 2.77
C ASN A 120 9.85 -13.36 3.10
N ARG A 121 9.19 -13.94 4.11
CA ARG A 121 7.87 -13.49 4.55
C ARG A 121 7.88 -12.25 5.45
N GLN A 122 8.96 -12.01 6.17
CA GLN A 122 9.15 -10.75 6.90
C GLN A 122 9.40 -9.64 5.88
N ASP A 123 10.31 -9.85 4.93
CA ASP A 123 10.64 -8.91 3.87
C ASP A 123 9.41 -8.50 3.03
N ASP A 124 8.52 -9.46 2.72
CA ASP A 124 7.27 -9.17 2.00
C ASP A 124 6.32 -8.26 2.81
N ARG A 125 6.18 -8.48 4.13
CA ARG A 125 5.36 -7.61 5.00
C ARG A 125 5.99 -6.24 5.17
N ASP A 126 7.30 -6.20 5.37
CA ASP A 126 8.06 -4.98 5.56
C ASP A 126 7.96 -4.13 4.28
N ARG A 127 8.06 -4.75 3.10
CA ARG A 127 7.83 -4.07 1.83
C ARG A 127 6.44 -3.44 1.73
N VAL A 128 5.38 -4.19 2.04
CA VAL A 128 4.00 -3.66 1.99
C VAL A 128 3.82 -2.51 2.97
N THR A 129 4.37 -2.65 4.18
CA THR A 129 4.32 -1.60 5.22
C THR A 129 5.06 -0.35 4.75
N HIS A 130 6.26 -0.49 4.18
CA HIS A 130 7.03 0.62 3.63
C HIS A 130 6.34 1.31 2.45
N GLU A 131 5.67 0.56 1.57
CA GLU A 131 4.88 1.13 0.47
C GLU A 131 3.66 1.92 0.98
N GLN A 132 3.00 1.45 2.04
CA GLN A 132 1.90 2.17 2.69
C GLN A 132 2.38 3.43 3.40
N ASP A 133 3.49 3.36 4.13
CA ASP A 133 4.09 4.51 4.82
C ASP A 133 4.49 5.59 3.83
N ARG A 134 5.07 5.23 2.67
CA ARG A 134 5.35 6.19 1.61
C ARG A 134 4.08 6.91 1.13
N LYS A 135 3.01 6.17 0.85
CA LYS A 135 1.73 6.78 0.42
C LYS A 135 1.12 7.66 1.49
N GLN A 136 1.20 7.28 2.77
CA GLN A 136 0.74 8.12 3.87
C GLN A 136 1.58 9.38 3.99
N ASN A 137 2.90 9.28 3.86
CA ASN A 137 3.80 10.43 3.93
C ASN A 137 3.55 11.41 2.78
N GLU A 138 3.35 10.93 1.54
CA GLU A 138 2.96 11.76 0.40
C GLU A 138 1.64 12.51 0.65
N ARG A 139 0.64 11.82 1.23
CA ARG A 139 -0.63 12.46 1.61
C ARG A 139 -0.44 13.49 2.73
N SER A 140 0.35 13.17 3.75
CA SER A 140 0.64 14.09 4.86
C SER A 140 1.35 15.36 4.39
N ILE A 141 2.26 15.24 3.42
CA ILE A 141 2.92 16.39 2.82
C ILE A 141 1.89 17.23 2.06
N ALA A 142 1.04 16.61 1.24
CA ALA A 142 -0.01 17.32 0.51
C ALA A 142 -1.02 18.02 1.45
N ASP A 143 -1.43 17.37 2.53
CA ASP A 143 -2.32 17.95 3.54
C ASP A 143 -1.65 19.13 4.26
N THR A 144 -0.35 19.01 4.55
CA THR A 144 0.42 20.11 5.16
C THR A 144 0.55 21.29 4.21
N GLU A 145 0.82 21.05 2.94
CA GLU A 145 0.86 22.10 1.91
C GLU A 145 -0.51 22.78 1.73
N TYR A 146 -1.58 21.99 1.74
CA TYR A 146 -2.95 22.49 1.67
C TYR A 146 -3.27 23.38 2.87
N LEU A 147 -3.05 22.89 4.10
CA LEU A 147 -3.27 23.67 5.32
C LEU A 147 -2.41 24.93 5.35
N THR A 148 -1.15 24.86 4.90
CA THR A 148 -0.26 26.04 4.85
C THR A 148 -0.79 27.08 3.88
N ARG A 149 -1.30 26.65 2.71
CA ARG A 149 -1.93 27.55 1.73
C ARG A 149 -3.22 28.15 2.27
N GLU A 150 -4.04 27.36 2.95
CA GLU A 150 -5.29 27.81 3.54
C GLU A 150 -5.04 28.82 4.68
N ILE A 151 -4.04 28.56 5.53
CA ILE A 151 -3.61 29.51 6.58
C ILE A 151 -3.07 30.81 5.97
N ALA A 152 -2.31 30.73 4.87
CA ALA A 152 -1.84 31.91 4.17
C ALA A 152 -3.00 32.72 3.58
N ALA A 153 -4.00 32.07 2.99
CA ALA A 153 -5.21 32.70 2.48
C ALA A 153 -6.05 33.34 3.60
N LEU A 154 -6.27 32.61 4.71
CA LEU A 154 -6.92 33.13 5.91
C LEU A 154 -6.19 34.34 6.49
N ARG A 155 -4.86 34.31 6.54
CA ARG A 155 -4.04 35.44 7.00
C ARG A 155 -4.18 36.66 6.11
N LEU A 156 -4.25 36.48 4.80
CA LEU A 156 -4.48 37.59 3.86
C LEU A 156 -5.88 38.18 4.05
N GLY A 157 -6.91 37.33 4.10
CA GLY A 157 -8.29 37.77 4.33
C GLY A 157 -8.48 38.48 5.69
N LEU A 158 -7.89 37.95 6.76
CA LEU A 158 -7.88 38.62 8.08
C LEU A 158 -7.04 39.90 8.07
N GLY A 159 -5.94 39.94 7.33
CA GLY A 159 -5.12 41.13 7.17
C GLY A 159 -5.85 42.29 6.50
N GLU A 160 -6.73 41.99 5.54
CA GLU A 160 -7.58 42.99 4.87
C GLU A 160 -8.71 43.50 5.80
N VAL A 161 -9.33 42.63 6.60
CA VAL A 161 -10.50 42.98 7.43
C VAL A 161 -10.11 43.54 8.82
N ALA A 162 -8.92 43.22 9.34
CA ALA A 162 -8.45 43.66 10.66
C ALA A 162 -7.30 44.67 10.58
N THR A 163 -7.32 45.58 9.60
CA THR A 163 -6.33 46.67 9.61
C THR A 163 -6.64 47.61 10.78
N ARG A 164 -5.62 48.00 11.55
CA ARG A 164 -5.69 48.93 12.70
C ARG A 164 -6.57 50.15 12.44
N ASP A 165 -6.58 50.65 11.20
CA ASP A 165 -7.37 51.82 10.82
C ASP A 165 -8.87 51.54 10.72
N TRP A 166 -9.30 50.33 10.35
CA TRP A 166 -10.71 49.94 10.40
C TRP A 166 -11.20 49.75 11.83
N ILE A 167 -10.42 49.04 12.66
CA ILE A 167 -10.76 48.88 14.09
C ILE A 167 -10.78 50.24 14.80
N ARG A 168 -9.86 51.14 14.43
CA ARG A 168 -9.83 52.51 14.94
C ARG A 168 -11.04 53.32 14.46
N SER A 169 -11.42 53.24 13.19
CA SER A 169 -12.59 53.96 12.69
C SER A 169 -13.87 53.45 13.34
N GLU A 170 -14.03 52.14 13.49
CA GLU A 170 -15.23 51.55 14.11
C GLU A 170 -15.34 51.91 15.60
N LEU A 171 -14.21 51.89 16.34
CA LEU A 171 -14.16 52.35 17.73
C LEU A 171 -14.48 53.85 17.84
N GLN A 172 -13.94 54.67 16.94
CA GLN A 172 -14.23 56.11 16.93
C GLN A 172 -15.69 56.40 16.59
N ASP A 173 -16.27 55.66 15.64
CA ASP A 173 -17.67 55.83 15.24
C ASP A 173 -18.60 55.41 16.38
N THR A 174 -18.30 54.29 17.06
CA THR A 174 -19.06 53.85 18.24
C THR A 174 -18.92 54.84 19.41
N LEU A 175 -17.73 55.36 19.68
CA LEU A 175 -17.52 56.39 20.71
C LEU A 175 -18.26 57.69 20.38
N ARG A 176 -18.25 58.10 19.10
CA ARG A 176 -18.99 59.27 18.63
C ARG A 176 -20.50 59.09 18.79
N ASP A 177 -21.04 57.90 18.50
CA ASP A 177 -22.46 57.62 18.67
C ASP A 177 -22.90 57.68 20.14
N LEU A 178 -22.02 57.28 21.07
CA LEU A 178 -22.25 57.42 22.52
C LEU A 178 -22.15 58.87 22.99
N GLU A 179 -21.15 59.62 22.51
CA GLU A 179 -20.98 61.05 22.83
C GLU A 179 -22.12 61.90 22.28
N LEU A 180 -22.70 61.54 21.13
CA LEU A 180 -23.91 62.18 20.57
C LEU A 180 -25.19 61.84 21.34
N ARG A 181 -25.21 60.76 22.13
CA ARG A 181 -26.31 60.44 23.04
C ARG A 181 -26.23 61.20 24.36
N GLU A 182 -25.04 61.58 24.81
CA GLU A 182 -24.83 62.34 26.05
C GLU A 182 -25.46 63.76 26.10
N PRO A 183 -25.55 64.56 25.00
CA PRO A 183 -26.17 65.89 25.06
C PRO A 183 -27.70 65.86 25.18
N ALA A 184 -28.37 64.75 24.87
CA ALA A 184 -29.84 64.67 24.97
C ALA A 184 -30.32 64.59 26.44
N ASP A 185 -29.49 64.05 27.34
CA ASP A 185 -29.81 63.94 28.76
C ASP A 185 -29.39 65.21 29.55
N ALA A 186 -28.45 66.01 29.04
CA ALA A 186 -27.99 67.24 29.71
C ALA A 186 -28.88 68.47 29.47
N GLU A 187 -29.54 68.60 28.30
CA GLU A 187 -30.45 69.73 28.03
C GLU A 187 -31.82 69.60 28.72
N SER A 188 -32.18 68.42 29.22
CA SER A 188 -33.45 68.22 29.96
C SER A 188 -33.39 68.69 31.41
N ASP A 189 -32.20 68.86 32.01
CA ASP A 189 -32.02 69.30 33.40
C ASP A 189 -31.81 70.84 33.54
N GLU A 190 -31.43 71.54 32.46
CA GLU A 190 -31.26 73.01 32.43
C GLU A 190 -32.58 73.76 32.15
N ARG A 191 -33.60 73.06 31.62
CA ARG A 191 -34.90 73.67 31.27
C ARG A 191 -35.89 73.80 32.44
N ASP A 192 -35.52 73.28 33.62
CA ASP A 192 -36.39 73.18 34.80
C ASP A 192 -35.87 73.96 36.05
N ARG A 193 -34.89 74.85 35.88
CA ARG A 193 -34.46 75.83 36.92
C ARG A 193 -34.77 77.27 36.52
#